data_AF-A0AA39IVC6-F1
#
_entry.id   AF-A0AA39IVC6-F1
#
_cell.length_a   1.000
_cell.length_b   1.000
_cell.length_c   1.000
_cell.angle_alpha   90.00
_cell.angle_beta   90.00
_cell.angle_gamma   90.00
#
_symmetry.space_group_name_H-M   'P 1'
#
loop_
_entity.id
_entity.type
_entity.pdbx_description
1 polymer ?
#
loop_
_entity_poly.entity_id
_entity_poly.type
_entity_poly.pdbx_seq_one_letter_code
_entity_poly.pdbx_strand_id
1 'polypeptide(L)'
;SRDNIVLVLCSLVNNQEIDPGDNILIYFAGHGASYNCAKHFLKPKCDTKSCPIEALCPLDRDTLDARGRYVPDISDQELDALFMEISSIKGHTITFIADCC
;
A
#
# COMPACT_ATOMS: atom_id res chain seq x y z
N SER A 1 -12.66 2.37 4.13
CA SER A 1 -12.58 2.68 2.70
C SER A 1 -11.12 2.72 2.28
N ARG A 2 -10.86 2.54 0.99
CA ARG A 2 -9.52 2.69 0.38
C ARG A 2 -8.90 4.03 0.76
N ASP A 3 -9.67 5.10 0.58
CA ASP A 3 -9.21 6.47 0.83
C ASP A 3 -8.81 6.69 2.29
N ASN A 4 -9.55 6.12 3.25
CA ASN A 4 -9.19 6.26 4.66
C ASN A 4 -7.87 5.57 4.99
N ILE A 5 -7.59 4.39 4.40
CA ILE A 5 -6.33 3.68 4.62
C ILE A 5 -5.16 4.51 4.08
N VAL A 6 -5.26 4.98 2.83
CA VAL A 6 -4.22 5.80 2.19
C VAL A 6 -4.02 7.12 2.93
N LEU A 7 -5.10 7.80 3.33
CA LEU A 7 -5.03 9.06 4.07
C LEU A 7 -4.35 8.90 5.43
N VAL A 8 -4.62 7.81 6.16
CA VAL A 8 -3.94 7.53 7.44
C VAL A 8 -2.44 7.34 7.21
N LEU A 9 -2.03 6.55 6.20
CA LEU A 9 -0.62 6.36 5.87
C LEU A 9 0.06 7.69 5.49
N CYS A 10 -0.53 8.48 4.60
CA CYS A 10 0.00 9.80 4.23
C CYS A 10 0.06 10.77 5.43
N SER A 11 -0.88 10.67 6.37
CA SER A 11 -0.90 11.55 7.54
C SER A 11 0.32 11.37 8.45
N LEU A 12 0.95 10.18 8.45
CA LEU A 12 2.15 9.90 9.22
C LEU A 12 3.33 10.78 8.79
N VAL A 13 3.40 11.15 7.50
CA VAL A 13 4.46 12.00 6.94
C VAL A 13 4.47 13.37 7.61
N ASN A 14 3.30 13.97 7.82
CA ASN A 14 3.14 15.33 8.33
C ASN A 14 2.78 15.40 9.82
N ASN A 15 2.68 14.25 10.50
CA ASN A 15 2.35 14.22 11.92
C ASN A 15 3.52 14.80 12.74
N GLN A 16 3.30 15.93 13.40
CA GLN A 16 4.32 16.62 14.21
C GLN A 16 4.62 15.91 15.54
N GLU A 17 3.78 14.95 15.94
CA GLU A 17 3.98 14.14 17.15
C GLU A 17 4.92 12.93 16.91
N ILE A 18 5.32 12.69 15.65
CA ILE A 18 6.25 11.62 15.28
C ILE A 18 7.56 12.27 14.86
N ASP A 19 8.60 12.08 15.66
CA ASP A 19 9.93 12.60 15.36
C ASP A 19 10.71 11.65 14.45
N PRO A 20 11.69 12.16 13.68
CA PRO A 20 12.59 11.30 12.91
C PRO A 20 13.33 10.29 13.81
N GLY A 21 13.19 9.01 13.51
CA GLY A 21 13.77 7.90 14.28
C GLY A 21 12.80 7.22 15.26
N ASP A 22 11.58 7.73 15.41
CA ASP A 22 10.54 7.06 16.19
C ASP A 22 10.13 5.72 15.58
N ASN A 23 9.67 4.81 16.43
CA ASN A 23 9.20 3.50 15.99
C ASN A 23 7.75 3.61 15.49
N ILE A 24 7.54 3.31 14.21
CA ILE A 24 6.21 3.28 13.59
C ILE A 24 5.79 1.82 13.42
N LEU A 25 4.71 1.41 14.09
CA LEU A 25 4.07 0.11 13.90
C LEU A 25 2.77 0.27 13.13
N ILE A 26 2.67 -0.40 11.99
CA ILE A 26 1.47 -0.44 11.15
C ILE A 26 0.97 -1.88 11.15
N TYR A 27 -0.29 -2.07 11.53
CA TYR A 27 -0.94 -3.38 11.56
C TYR A 27 -2.17 -3.36 10.65
N PHE A 28 -2.25 -4.32 9.74
CA PHE A 28 -3.41 -4.57 8.91
C PHE A 28 -3.90 -6.01 9.12
N ALA A 29 -5.21 -6.18 9.27
CA ALA A 29 -5.86 -7.49 9.28
C ALA A 29 -7.08 -7.44 8.36
N GLY A 30 -7.16 -8.36 7.41
CA GLY A 30 -8.19 -8.33 6.38
C GLY A 30 -7.92 -9.27 5.23
N HIS A 31 -8.60 -9.04 4.11
CA HIS A 31 -8.36 -9.82 2.89
C HIS A 31 -7.19 -9.25 2.10
N GLY A 32 -6.34 -10.14 1.58
CA GLY A 32 -5.37 -9.83 0.54
C GLY A 32 -5.94 -10.20 -0.84
N ALA A 33 -5.20 -9.83 -1.88
CA ALA A 33 -5.44 -10.27 -3.25
C ALA A 33 -4.10 -10.37 -3.98
N SER A 34 -4.04 -11.29 -4.96
CA SER A 34 -2.88 -11.50 -5.82
C SER A 34 -3.30 -11.44 -7.29
N TYR A 35 -2.69 -10.53 -8.03
CA TYR A 35 -3.00 -10.26 -9.43
C TYR A 35 -1.82 -10.64 -10.32
N ASN A 36 -2.05 -11.45 -11.34
CA ASN A 36 -1.02 -11.66 -12.36
C ASN A 36 -0.81 -10.37 -13.16
N CYS A 37 0.44 -9.94 -13.30
CA CYS A 37 0.72 -8.76 -14.12
C CYS A 37 0.30 -9.01 -15.58
N ALA A 38 -0.71 -8.27 -16.03
CA ALA A 38 -1.16 -8.31 -17.41
C ALA A 38 -0.13 -7.58 -18.30
N LYS A 39 0.89 -8.31 -18.77
CA LYS A 39 1.86 -7.89 -19.79
C LYS A 39 2.47 -6.49 -19.54
N HIS A 40 3.56 -6.43 -18.76
CA HIS A 40 4.46 -5.27 -18.76
C HIS A 40 4.92 -4.94 -20.20
N PHE A 41 4.42 -3.85 -20.79
CA PHE A 41 4.96 -3.26 -22.02
C PHE A 41 6.29 -2.52 -21.79
N LEU A 42 6.74 -2.42 -20.54
CA LEU A 42 8.04 -1.87 -20.16
C LEU A 42 8.66 -2.86 -19.17
N LYS A 43 9.56 -3.72 -19.66
CA LYS A 43 10.28 -4.73 -18.88
C LYS A 43 11.04 -4.10 -17.70
N PRO A 44 10.79 -4.47 -16.44
CA PRO A 44 11.86 -4.69 -15.49
C PRO A 44 12.38 -6.13 -15.65
N LYS A 45 13.57 -6.40 -15.11
CA LYS A 45 14.30 -7.68 -15.17
C LYS A 45 13.62 -8.82 -14.39
N CYS A 46 12.35 -9.11 -14.64
CA CYS A 46 11.74 -10.35 -14.14
C CYS A 46 12.07 -11.47 -15.12
N ASP A 47 13.33 -11.95 -15.07
CA ASP A 47 13.70 -13.18 -15.74
C ASP A 47 13.03 -14.33 -14.97
N THR A 48 12.06 -14.96 -15.64
CA THR A 48 11.38 -16.21 -15.30
C THR A 48 10.19 -16.12 -14.33
N LYS A 49 9.00 -16.46 -14.88
CA LYS A 49 7.71 -16.76 -14.20
C LYS A 49 6.98 -15.53 -13.62
N SER A 50 5.65 -15.59 -13.65
CA SER A 50 4.72 -14.51 -13.30
C SER A 50 5.16 -13.78 -12.02
N CYS A 51 5.29 -12.45 -12.07
CA CYS A 51 5.47 -11.62 -10.89
C CYS A 51 4.08 -11.10 -10.51
N PRO A 52 3.39 -11.77 -9.57
CA PRO A 52 2.09 -11.28 -9.12
C PRO A 52 2.26 -9.96 -8.38
N ILE A 53 1.26 -9.10 -8.52
CA ILE A 53 1.08 -7.90 -7.71
C ILE A 53 0.21 -8.32 -6.53
N GLU A 54 0.77 -8.24 -5.33
CA GLU A 54 0.01 -8.46 -4.10
C GLU A 54 -0.70 -7.17 -3.70
N ALA A 55 -1.83 -7.27 -3.02
CA ALA A 55 -2.62 -6.11 -2.66
C ALA A 55 -3.45 -6.33 -1.38
N LEU A 56 -3.72 -5.25 -0.66
CA LEU A 56 -4.72 -5.23 0.40
C LEU A 56 -6.08 -4.92 -0.20
N CYS A 57 -7.12 -5.62 0.25
CA CYS A 57 -8.52 -5.36 -0.15
C CYS A 57 -9.19 -4.36 0.80
N PRO A 58 -9.48 -3.11 0.37
CA PRO A 58 -10.30 -2.19 1.14
C PRO A 58 -11.74 -2.69 1.23
N LEU A 59 -12.48 -2.29 2.27
CA LEU A 59 -13.88 -2.67 2.47
C LEU A 59 -14.79 -2.29 1.29
N ASP A 60 -14.51 -1.17 0.64
CA ASP A 60 -15.25 -0.58 -0.46
C ASP A 60 -14.68 -0.97 -1.84
N ARG A 61 -13.81 -1.99 -1.91
CA ARG A 61 -13.37 -2.56 -3.18
C ARG A 61 -14.54 -2.88 -4.10
N ASP A 62 -14.34 -2.71 -5.40
CA ASP A 62 -15.34 -2.99 -6.45
C ASP A 62 -16.65 -2.18 -6.32
N THR A 63 -16.70 -1.18 -5.43
CA THR A 63 -17.80 -0.19 -5.39
C THR A 63 -17.46 1.02 -6.27
N LEU A 64 -18.47 1.83 -6.62
CA LEU A 64 -18.26 3.05 -7.41
C LEU A 64 -17.93 4.25 -6.51
N ASP A 65 -16.83 4.94 -6.80
CA ASP A 65 -16.46 6.20 -6.18
C ASP A 65 -17.40 7.34 -6.61
N ALA A 66 -17.20 8.53 -6.04
CA ALA A 66 -17.98 9.74 -6.37
C ALA A 66 -17.86 10.17 -7.85
N ARG A 67 -16.89 9.63 -8.59
CA ARG A 67 -16.67 9.86 -10.03
C ARG A 67 -17.17 8.70 -10.90
N GLY A 68 -17.86 7.71 -10.31
CA GLY A 68 -18.36 6.54 -11.02
C GLY A 68 -17.28 5.56 -11.46
N ARG A 69 -16.11 5.54 -10.80
CA ARG A 69 -15.02 4.59 -11.08
C ARG A 69 -14.99 3.52 -9.99
N TYR A 70 -14.63 2.30 -10.37
CA TYR A 70 -14.43 1.23 -9.39
C TYR A 70 -13.26 1.56 -8.45
N VAL A 71 -13.50 1.41 -7.15
CA VAL A 71 -12.47 1.53 -6.12
C VAL A 71 -11.52 0.33 -6.24
N PRO A 72 -10.22 0.56 -6.53
CA PRO A 72 -9.26 -0.52 -6.64
C PRO A 72 -8.73 -0.96 -5.27
N ASP A 73 -8.04 -2.10 -5.25
CA ASP A 73 -7.22 -2.51 -4.11
C ASP A 73 -6.01 -1.58 -3.94
N ILE A 74 -5.28 -1.76 -2.83
CA ILE A 74 -4.02 -1.05 -2.54
C ILE A 74 -2.88 -2.03 -2.80
N SER A 75 -2.12 -1.82 -3.88
CA SER A 75 -1.04 -2.75 -4.26
C SER A 75 0.18 -2.62 -3.35
N ASP A 76 0.98 -3.68 -3.31
CA ASP A 76 2.31 -3.71 -2.72
C ASP A 76 3.21 -2.57 -3.22
N GLN A 77 3.15 -2.24 -4.51
CA GLN A 77 3.87 -1.10 -5.10
C GLN A 77 3.37 0.26 -4.59
N GLU A 78 2.05 0.40 -4.37
CA GLU A 78 1.49 1.62 -3.77
C GLU A 78 1.89 1.74 -2.28
N LEU A 79 1.84 0.63 -1.54
CA LEU A 79 2.33 0.58 -0.15
C LEU A 79 3.82 0.91 -0.06
N ASP A 80 4.65 0.36 -0.95
CA ASP A 80 6.08 0.64 -0.99
C ASP A 80 6.35 2.13 -1.24
N ALA A 81 5.63 2.75 -2.18
CA ALA A 81 5.73 4.19 -2.42
C ALA A 81 5.34 5.03 -1.19
N LEU A 82 4.27 4.65 -0.49
CA LEU A 82 3.83 5.33 0.75
C LEU A 82 4.86 5.15 1.89
N PHE A 83 5.39 3.95 2.08
CA PHE A 83 6.41 3.68 3.10
C PHE A 83 7.75 4.34 2.76
N MET A 84 8.12 4.44 1.49
CA MET A 84 9.26 5.24 1.04
C MET A 84 9.09 6.70 1.44
N GLU A 85 7.92 7.30 1.20
CA GLU A 85 7.65 8.68 1.59
C GLU A 85 7.73 8.88 3.10
N ILE A 86 7.06 8.03 3.89
CA ILE A 86 7.12 8.06 5.35
C ILE A 86 8.56 7.93 5.82
N SER A 87 9.32 6.97 5.30
CA SER A 87 10.68 6.72 5.75
C SER A 87 11.65 7.83 5.38
N SER A 88 11.42 8.55 4.27
CA SER A 88 12.23 9.70 3.87
C SER A 88 12.13 10.88 4.84
N ILE A 89 11.00 11.01 5.55
CA ILE A 89 10.74 12.11 6.50
C ILE A 89 10.90 11.67 7.95
N LYS A 90 10.43 10.46 8.30
CA LYS A 90 10.38 9.94 9.68
C LYS A 90 11.49 8.95 10.02
N GLY A 91 12.30 8.54 9.04
CA GLY A 91 13.35 7.54 9.23
C GLY A 91 12.87 6.10 8.98
N HIS A 92 13.79 5.15 9.07
CA HIS A 92 13.59 3.78 8.55
C HIS A 92 13.04 2.78 9.58
N THR A 93 12.60 3.23 10.75
CA THR A 93 12.07 2.40 11.84
C THR A 93 10.58 2.15 11.69
N ILE A 94 10.19 1.52 10.58
CA ILE A 94 8.80 1.19 10.24
C ILE A 94 8.64 -0.33 10.23
N THR A 95 7.70 -0.84 11.04
CA THR A 95 7.30 -2.26 11.03
C THR A 95 5.89 -2.37 10.50
N PHE A 96 5.71 -3.13 9.42
CA PHE A 96 4.39 -3.45 8.87
C PHE A 96 4.07 -4.93 9.09
N ILE A 97 2.95 -5.18 9.76
CA ILE A 97 2.42 -6.53 10.00
C ILE A 97 1.11 -6.64 9.23
N ALA A 98 1.05 -7.61 8.32
CA ALA A 98 -0.13 -7.90 7.51
C ALA A 98 -0.66 -9.30 7.85
N ASP A 99 -1.83 -9.35 8.47
CA ASP A 99 -2.61 -10.55 8.74
C ASP A 99 -3.66 -10.72 7.63
N CYS A 100 -3.19 -11.13 6.45
CA CYS A 100 -3.99 -11.27 5.23
C CYS A 100 -3.41 -12.32 4.26
N CYS A 101 -4.26 -12.86 3.39
CA CYS A 101 -3.94 -13.83 2.33
C CYS A 101 -4.72 -13.52 1.06
#